data_AF-A0A2A5XTL5-F1
#
_entry.id   AF-A0A2A5XTL5-F1
#
_cell.length_a   1.000
_cell.length_b   1.000
_cell.length_c   1.000
_cell.angle_alpha   90.00
_cell.angle_beta   90.00
_cell.angle_gamma   90.00
#
_symmetry.space_group_name_H-M   'P 1'
#
loop_
_entity.id
_entity.type
_entity.pdbx_description
1 polymer ?
#
loop_
_entity_poly.entity_id
_entity_poly.type
_entity_poly.pdbx_seq_one_letter_code
_entity_poly.pdbx_strand_id
1 'polypeptide(L)'
;MTNKIIDILLGKFLIEKINIDNIRFIFFIFSLAFLLIYSSHSVDSKVYKISQLSTEVSVAESNFIELRKKLMNLRVESTVRKKLIDREIKPSLSPPSKIIISRTK
;
A
#
# COMPACT_ATOMS: atom_id res chain seq x y z
N MET A 1 14.82 -34.27 36.75
CA MET A 1 14.98 -33.03 35.95
C MET A 1 13.65 -32.32 35.72
N THR A 2 12.59 -33.03 35.35
CA THR A 2 11.22 -32.49 35.15
C THR A 2 10.69 -31.67 36.33
N ASN A 3 10.90 -32.14 37.57
CA ASN A 3 10.39 -31.46 38.77
C ASN A 3 10.95 -30.04 38.94
N LYS A 4 12.21 -29.80 38.57
CA LYS A 4 12.84 -28.46 38.65
C LYS A 4 12.19 -27.46 37.69
N ILE A 5 11.86 -27.91 36.47
CA ILE A 5 11.18 -27.07 35.46
C ILE A 5 9.76 -26.76 35.93
N ILE A 6 9.07 -27.76 36.49
CA ILE A 6 7.72 -27.61 37.04
C ILE A 6 7.73 -26.66 38.25
N ASP A 7 8.69 -26.77 39.16
CA ASP A 7 8.84 -25.87 40.32
C ASP A 7 9.09 -24.40 39.89
N ILE A 8 9.84 -24.19 38.79
CA ILE A 8 10.04 -22.85 38.19
C ILE A 8 8.73 -22.34 37.58
N LEU A 9 8.00 -23.18 36.85
CA LEU A 9 6.72 -22.83 36.21
C LEU A 9 5.62 -22.53 37.24
N LEU A 10 5.60 -23.28 38.36
CA LEU A 10 4.67 -23.08 39.47
C LEU A 10 5.03 -21.87 40.34
N GLY A 11 6.12 -21.17 40.04
CA GLY A 11 6.47 -19.94 40.75
C GLY A 11 6.94 -20.17 42.18
N LYS A 12 7.45 -21.36 42.52
CA LYS A 12 7.91 -21.70 43.87
C LYS A 12 9.02 -20.75 44.36
N PHE A 13 9.77 -20.16 43.43
CA PHE A 13 10.75 -19.09 43.66
C PHE A 13 10.15 -17.76 44.18
N LEU A 14 8.85 -17.50 43.97
CA LEU A 14 8.16 -16.34 44.57
C LEU A 14 7.72 -16.61 46.02
N ILE A 15 7.56 -17.88 46.40
CA ILE A 15 6.96 -18.29 47.69
C ILE A 15 8.05 -18.60 48.73
N GLU A 16 9.20 -19.11 48.29
CA GLU A 16 10.37 -19.30 49.16
C GLU A 16 11.03 -17.96 49.52
N LYS A 17 11.64 -17.90 50.71
CA LYS A 17 12.24 -16.72 51.35
C LYS A 17 12.91 -15.77 50.36
N ILE A 18 12.59 -14.47 50.44
CA ILE A 18 13.13 -13.42 49.56
C ILE A 18 14.67 -13.49 49.56
N ASN A 19 15.23 -13.88 48.41
CA ASN A 19 16.66 -13.92 48.14
C ASN A 19 16.96 -13.01 46.93
N ILE A 20 18.19 -12.50 46.85
CA ILE A 20 18.69 -11.61 45.79
C ILE A 20 18.47 -12.21 44.39
N ASP A 21 18.65 -13.52 44.24
CA ASP A 21 18.48 -14.19 42.95
C ASP A 21 17.02 -14.20 42.48
N ASN A 22 16.06 -14.39 43.39
CA ASN A 22 14.63 -14.38 43.07
C ASN A 22 14.16 -12.97 42.66
N ILE A 23 14.66 -11.93 43.34
CA ILE A 23 14.37 -10.53 43.00
C ILE A 23 14.88 -10.19 41.59
N ARG A 24 16.12 -10.61 41.26
CA ARG A 24 16.70 -10.39 39.92
C ARG A 24 15.85 -11.06 38.83
N PHE A 25 15.36 -12.27 39.09
CA PHE A 25 14.51 -13.00 38.14
C PHE A 25 13.14 -12.34 37.94
N ILE A 26 12.49 -11.87 39.02
CA ILE A 26 11.22 -11.13 38.93
C ILE A 26 11.41 -9.86 38.11
N PHE A 27 12.48 -9.10 38.36
CA PHE A 27 12.79 -7.90 37.60
C PHE A 27 13.04 -8.20 36.12
N PHE A 28 13.70 -9.31 35.81
CA PHE A 28 13.91 -9.77 34.44
C PHE A 28 12.59 -10.02 33.70
N ILE A 29 11.66 -10.78 34.31
CA ILE A 29 10.35 -11.04 33.70
C ILE A 29 9.52 -9.77 33.56
N PHE A 30 9.57 -8.88 34.54
CA PHE A 30 8.87 -7.59 34.48
C PHE A 30 9.42 -6.69 33.36
N SER A 31 10.75 -6.59 33.25
CA SER A 31 11.40 -5.86 32.16
C SER A 31 11.06 -6.46 30.81
N LEU A 32 10.99 -7.79 30.70
CA LEU A 32 10.64 -8.47 29.46
C LEU A 32 9.19 -8.20 29.07
N ALA A 33 8.26 -8.21 30.04
CA ALA A 33 6.86 -7.84 29.80
C ALA A 33 6.74 -6.39 29.31
N PHE A 34 7.49 -5.46 29.90
CA PHE A 34 7.54 -4.06 29.45
C PHE A 34 8.06 -3.94 28.01
N LEU A 35 9.11 -4.71 27.67
CA LEU A 35 9.70 -4.73 26.32
C LEU A 35 8.69 -5.25 25.30
N LEU A 36 7.92 -6.29 25.63
CA LEU A 36 6.86 -6.83 24.77
C LEU A 36 5.73 -5.82 24.54
N ILE A 37 5.25 -5.15 25.59
CA ILE A 37 4.22 -4.11 25.49
C ILE A 37 4.72 -2.97 24.59
N TYR A 38 5.94 -2.49 24.83
CA TYR A 38 6.55 -1.44 24.03
C TYR A 38 6.71 -1.84 22.56
N SER A 39 7.18 -3.06 22.31
CA SER A 39 7.34 -3.60 20.96
C SER A 39 6.00 -3.69 20.22
N SER A 40 4.95 -4.18 20.89
CA SER A 40 3.61 -4.29 20.29
C SER A 40 3.11 -2.92 19.84
N HIS A 41 3.20 -1.91 20.71
CA HIS A 41 2.69 -0.58 20.40
C HIS A 41 3.42 0.08 19.22
N SER A 42 4.73 -0.14 19.10
CA SER A 42 5.53 0.35 17.97
C SER A 42 5.13 -0.32 16.65
N VAL A 43 4.83 -1.63 16.68
CA VAL A 43 4.33 -2.37 15.52
C VAL A 43 2.96 -1.86 15.10
N ASP A 44 2.05 -1.66 16.05
CA ASP A 44 0.69 -1.19 15.77
C ASP A 44 0.70 0.18 15.06
N SER A 45 1.53 1.12 15.53
CA SER A 45 1.68 2.44 14.90
C SER A 45 2.20 2.33 13.46
N LYS A 46 3.17 1.44 13.22
CA LYS A 46 3.72 1.21 11.87
C LYS A 46 2.67 0.58 10.95
N VAL A 47 1.92 -0.40 11.43
CA VAL A 47 0.85 -1.06 10.66
C VAL A 47 -0.23 -0.07 10.27
N TYR A 48 -0.65 0.79 11.19
CA TYR A 48 -1.60 1.87 10.88
C TYR A 48 -1.08 2.78 9.77
N LYS A 49 0.18 3.23 9.85
CA LYS A 49 0.80 4.06 8.82
C LYS A 49 0.89 3.35 7.47
N ILE A 50 1.20 2.07 7.45
CA ILE A 50 1.20 1.25 6.22
C ILE A 50 -0.20 1.19 5.60
N SER A 51 -1.24 1.01 6.41
CA SER A 51 -2.62 0.98 5.94
C SER A 51 -3.06 2.32 5.33
N GLN A 52 -2.66 3.44 5.93
CA GLN A 52 -2.91 4.77 5.38
C GLN A 52 -2.22 4.95 4.02
N LEU A 53 -0.91 4.65 3.94
CA LEU A 53 -0.15 4.75 2.69
C LEU A 53 -0.70 3.84 1.59
N SER A 54 -1.11 2.62 1.93
CA SER A 54 -1.74 1.68 0.99
C SER A 54 -3.04 2.25 0.40
N THR A 55 -3.84 2.91 1.25
CA THR A 55 -5.07 3.57 0.82
C THR A 55 -4.77 4.73 -0.14
N GLU A 56 -3.77 5.56 0.17
CA GLU A 56 -3.34 6.66 -0.70
C GLU A 56 -2.89 6.17 -2.08
N VAL A 57 -2.10 5.08 -2.12
CA VAL A 57 -1.67 4.45 -3.39
C VAL A 57 -2.88 3.95 -4.18
N SER A 58 -3.81 3.24 -3.53
CA SER A 58 -5.01 2.72 -4.20
C SER A 58 -5.88 3.84 -4.79
N VAL A 59 -6.01 4.97 -4.09
CA VAL A 59 -6.71 6.16 -4.59
C VAL A 59 -5.99 6.76 -5.80
N ALA A 60 -4.66 6.88 -5.74
CA ALA A 60 -3.86 7.40 -6.85
C ALA A 60 -3.96 6.52 -8.12
N GLU A 61 -3.88 5.20 -7.96
CA GLU A 61 -4.06 4.24 -9.05
C GLU A 61 -5.46 4.33 -9.66
N SER A 62 -6.49 4.44 -8.82
CA SER A 62 -7.87 4.59 -9.28
C SER A 62 -8.06 5.87 -10.11
N ASN A 63 -7.50 7.00 -9.64
CA ASN A 63 -7.51 8.27 -10.36
C ASN A 63 -6.76 8.16 -11.71
N PHE A 64 -5.62 7.48 -11.75
CA PHE A 64 -4.86 7.27 -12.98
C PHE A 64 -5.67 6.46 -14.02
N ILE A 65 -6.32 5.37 -13.58
CA ILE A 65 -7.16 4.54 -14.44
C ILE A 65 -8.35 5.34 -15.00
N GLU A 66 -9.01 6.14 -14.15
CA GLU A 66 -10.12 6.99 -14.58
C GLU A 66 -9.67 8.03 -15.62
N LEU A 67 -8.58 8.75 -15.36
CA LEU A 67 -8.04 9.74 -16.28
C LEU A 67 -7.61 9.10 -17.60
N ARG A 68 -6.94 7.95 -17.57
CA ARG A 68 -6.57 7.20 -18.77
C ARG A 68 -7.81 6.82 -19.60
N LYS A 69 -8.87 6.34 -18.94
CA LYS A 69 -10.14 6.01 -19.61
C LYS A 69 -10.78 7.25 -20.24
N LYS A 70 -10.79 8.37 -19.52
CA LYS A 70 -11.32 9.66 -20.02
C LYS A 70 -10.55 10.14 -21.25
N LEU A 71 -9.21 10.10 -21.21
CA LEU A 71 -8.37 10.47 -22.35
C LEU A 71 -8.60 9.56 -23.55
N MET A 72 -8.71 8.25 -23.33
CA MET A 72 -9.03 7.31 -24.40
C MET A 72 -10.35 7.66 -25.07
N ASN A 73 -11.41 7.88 -24.28
CA ASN A 73 -12.73 8.27 -24.80
C ASN A 73 -12.69 9.58 -25.60
N LEU A 74 -11.84 10.54 -25.20
CA LEU A 74 -11.65 11.80 -25.94
C LEU A 74 -10.88 11.60 -27.26
N ARG A 75 -9.95 10.63 -27.32
CA ARG A 75 -9.13 10.35 -28.51
C ARG A 75 -9.89 9.60 -29.60
N VAL A 76 -10.93 8.84 -29.26
CA VAL A 76 -11.67 8.04 -30.24
C VAL A 76 -12.32 8.95 -31.31
N GLU A 77 -12.18 8.56 -32.57
CA GLU A 77 -12.67 9.31 -33.74
C GLU A 77 -14.18 9.63 -33.63
N SER A 78 -14.99 8.70 -33.11
CA SER A 78 -16.43 8.92 -32.94
C SER A 78 -16.76 10.08 -32.01
N THR A 79 -15.97 10.27 -30.93
CA THR A 79 -16.11 11.40 -30.00
C THR A 79 -15.70 12.71 -30.66
N VAL A 80 -14.60 12.69 -31.42
CA VAL A 80 -14.12 13.85 -32.18
C VAL A 80 -15.13 14.24 -33.26
N ARG A 81 -15.63 13.27 -34.02
CA ARG A 81 -16.67 13.45 -35.04
C ARG A 81 -17.91 14.08 -34.45
N LYS A 82 -18.44 13.56 -33.33
CA LYS A 82 -19.61 14.13 -32.64
C LYS A 82 -19.44 15.61 -32.30
N LYS A 83 -18.26 16.02 -31.81
CA LYS A 83 -17.97 17.43 -31.49
C LYS A 83 -17.79 18.33 -32.72
N LEU A 84 -17.44 17.76 -33.86
CA LEU A 84 -17.18 18.48 -35.11
C LEU A 84 -18.44 18.65 -35.99
N ILE A 85 -19.55 17.98 -35.65
CA ILE A 85 -20.84 18.11 -36.35
C ILE A 85 -21.30 19.57 -36.36
N ASP A 86 -21.23 20.26 -35.22
CA ASP A 86 -21.64 21.67 -35.09
C ASP A 86 -20.79 22.63 -35.95
N ARG A 87 -19.60 22.19 -36.37
CA ARG A 87 -18.69 22.94 -37.24
C ARG A 87 -18.80 22.53 -38.72
N GLU A 88 -19.76 21.66 -39.05
CA GLU A 88 -19.96 21.06 -40.38
C GLU A 88 -18.75 20.31 -40.95
N ILE A 89 -17.75 19.98 -40.11
CA ILE A 89 -16.54 19.28 -40.55
C ILE A 89 -16.87 17.79 -40.69
N LYS A 90 -16.80 17.28 -41.93
CA LYS A 90 -17.08 15.87 -42.26
C LYS A 90 -15.78 15.11 -42.56
N PRO A 91 -15.72 13.82 -42.23
CA PRO A 91 -14.59 12.98 -42.62
C PRO A 91 -14.58 12.77 -44.13
N SER A 92 -13.38 12.70 -44.69
CA SER A 92 -13.21 12.34 -46.09
C SER A 92 -13.63 10.88 -46.31
N LEU A 93 -14.58 10.65 -47.21
CA LEU A 93 -14.97 9.32 -47.65
C LEU A 93 -14.01 8.78 -48.73
N SER A 94 -13.32 9.68 -49.43
CA SER A 94 -12.32 9.33 -50.44
C SER A 94 -10.90 9.40 -49.85
N PRO A 95 -10.00 8.50 -50.27
CA PRO A 95 -8.60 8.55 -49.89
C PRO A 95 -7.93 9.81 -50.46
N PRO A 96 -6.90 10.36 -49.78
CA PRO A 96 -6.19 11.55 -50.24
C PRO A 96 -5.35 11.23 -51.49
N SER A 97 -5.36 12.14 -52.46
CA SER A 97 -4.55 12.05 -53.67
C SER A 97 -3.10 12.43 -53.39
N LYS A 98 -2.15 11.56 -53.74
CA LYS A 98 -0.71 11.86 -53.65
C LYS A 98 -0.30 12.74 -54.83
N ILE A 99 0.00 14.01 -54.57
CA ILE A 99 0.56 14.91 -55.58
C ILE A 99 2.08 14.64 -55.64
N ILE A 100 2.56 14.11 -56.77
CA ILE A 100 3.99 13.94 -57.05
C ILE A 100 4.38 15.01 -58.05
N ILE A 101 5.22 15.95 -57.64
CA ILE A 101 5.75 17.00 -58.52
C ILE A 101 6.97 16.41 -59.24
N SER A 102 6.81 16.03 -60.50
CA SER A 102 7.95 15.76 -61.37
C SER A 102 8.58 17.09 -61.77
N ARG A 103 9.86 17.28 -61.39
CA ARG A 103 10.64 18.44 -61.82
C ARG A 103 10.98 18.24 -63.30
N THR A 104 10.27 18.90 -64.20
CA THR A 104 10.58 18.89 -65.64
C THR A 104 11.91 19.62 -65.86
N LYS A 105 12.82 18.99 -66.60
CA LYS A 105 14.10 19.56 -67.03
C LYS A 105 14.11 19.65 -68.54
#